data_AF-A0AAW7DJF7-F1
#
_entry.id   AF-A0AAW7DJF7-F1
#
_cell.length_a   1.000
_cell.length_b   1.000
_cell.length_c   1.000
_cell.angle_alpha   90.00
_cell.angle_beta   90.00
_cell.angle_gamma   90.00
#
_symmetry.space_group_name_H-M   'P 1'
#
loop_
_entity.id
_entity.type
_entity.pdbx_description
1 polymer ?
#
loop_
_entity_poly.entity_id
_entity_poly.type
_entity_poly.pdbx_seq_one_letter_code
_entity_poly.pdbx_strand_id
1 'polypeptide(L)'
;METAIELFSNKTNPDYRNSIKESISAVESICIIITEDPKVTLGQALKKLEEKGIIINKALKSGFSNLYGYTSEGDGIRHGLMEESNLNQEDARYMLVTCSAFINYLIEKYNKTQ
;
A
#
# COMPACT_ATOMS: atom_id res chain seq x y z
N MET A 1 0.95 -6.75 7.00
CA MET A 1 2.38 -6.35 7.00
C MET A 1 3.31 -7.52 7.31
N GLU A 2 2.95 -8.45 8.20
CA GLU A 2 3.77 -9.62 8.55
C GLU A 2 4.23 -10.42 7.32
N THR A 3 3.29 -10.84 6.45
CA THR A 3 3.61 -11.56 5.21
C THR A 3 4.60 -10.80 4.31
N ALA A 4 4.44 -9.48 4.18
CA ALA A 4 5.35 -8.66 3.38
C ALA A 4 6.78 -8.67 3.94
N ILE A 5 6.92 -8.63 5.27
CA ILE A 5 8.22 -8.68 5.95
C ILE A 5 8.87 -10.05 5.78
N GLU A 6 8.10 -11.14 5.90
CA GLU A 6 8.60 -12.51 5.71
C GLU A 6 9.16 -12.71 4.29
N LEU A 7 8.40 -12.28 3.27
CA LEU A 7 8.79 -12.38 1.86
C LEU A 7 10.04 -11.53 1.55
N PHE A 8 10.16 -10.34 2.15
CA PHE A 8 11.33 -9.48 1.99
C PHE A 8 12.57 -9.99 2.73
N SER A 9 12.41 -10.51 3.94
CA SER A 9 13.52 -10.83 4.85
C SER A 9 14.14 -12.21 4.62
N ASN A 10 13.55 -13.03 3.73
CA ASN A 10 14.13 -14.30 3.33
C ASN A 10 15.47 -14.10 2.61
N LYS A 11 16.58 -14.37 3.33
CA LYS A 11 17.95 -14.19 2.81
C LYS A 11 18.36 -15.24 1.78
N THR A 12 17.66 -16.36 1.71
CA THR A 12 17.99 -17.49 0.82
C THR A 12 17.22 -17.40 -0.49
N ASN A 13 15.95 -16.99 -0.44
CA ASN A 13 15.09 -16.83 -1.60
C ASN A 13 14.11 -15.66 -1.35
N PRO A 14 14.55 -14.41 -1.50
CA PRO A 14 13.69 -13.25 -1.29
C PRO A 14 12.62 -13.16 -2.37
N ASP A 15 11.40 -12.80 -1.98
CA ASP A 15 10.29 -12.57 -2.90
C ASP A 15 9.85 -11.11 -2.86
N TYR A 16 10.63 -10.27 -3.53
CA TYR A 16 10.43 -8.82 -3.57
C TYR A 16 9.09 -8.44 -4.21
N ARG A 17 8.69 -9.13 -5.27
CA ARG A 17 7.42 -8.90 -5.95
C ARG A 17 6.25 -9.12 -5.00
N ASN A 18 6.18 -10.28 -4.34
CA ASN A 18 5.07 -10.55 -3.43
C ASN A 18 5.17 -9.71 -2.15
N SER A 19 6.37 -9.36 -1.66
CA SER A 19 6.53 -8.39 -0.58
C SER A 19 5.84 -7.04 -0.90
N ILE A 20 6.01 -6.53 -2.12
CA ILE A 20 5.37 -5.28 -2.55
C ILE A 20 3.85 -5.46 -2.62
N LYS A 21 3.37 -6.57 -3.18
CA LYS A 21 1.92 -6.88 -3.27
C LYS A 21 1.28 -6.90 -1.88
N GLU A 22 1.88 -7.62 -0.94
CA GLU A 22 1.38 -7.73 0.43
C GLU A 22 1.48 -6.39 1.20
N SER A 23 2.46 -5.54 0.86
CA SER A 23 2.56 -4.18 1.42
C SER A 23 1.37 -3.32 1.00
N ILE A 24 0.96 -3.38 -0.28
CA ILE A 24 -0.23 -2.68 -0.78
C ILE A 24 -1.51 -3.26 -0.20
N SER A 25 -1.64 -4.60 -0.15
CA SER A 25 -2.81 -5.26 0.45
C SER A 25 -2.99 -4.92 1.93
N ALA A 26 -1.90 -4.66 2.67
CA ALA A 26 -1.99 -4.15 4.04
C ALA A 26 -2.58 -2.72 4.09
N VAL A 27 -2.24 -1.85 3.13
CA VAL A 27 -2.84 -0.51 3.01
C VAL A 27 -4.33 -0.60 2.63
N GLU A 28 -4.70 -1.50 1.72
CA GLU A 28 -6.10 -1.75 1.36
C GLU A 28 -6.89 -2.22 2.58
N SER A 29 -6.31 -3.13 3.37
CA SER A 29 -6.95 -3.66 4.58
C SER A 29 -7.25 -2.57 5.62
N ILE A 30 -6.31 -1.65 5.89
CA ILE A 30 -6.59 -0.56 6.83
C ILE A 30 -7.64 0.42 6.28
N CYS A 31 -7.65 0.66 4.97
CA CYS A 31 -8.67 1.48 4.34
C CYS A 31 -10.07 0.86 4.47
N ILE A 32 -10.20 -0.45 4.29
CA ILE A 32 -11.46 -1.18 4.51
C ILE A 32 -11.94 -1.02 5.95
N ILE A 33 -11.04 -1.19 6.92
CA ILE A 33 -11.37 -1.07 8.35
C ILE A 33 -11.89 0.33 8.67
N ILE A 34 -11.17 1.38 8.26
CA ILE A 34 -11.54 2.76 8.58
C ILE A 34 -12.83 3.19 7.88
N THR A 35 -12.99 2.80 6.61
CA THR A 35 -14.14 3.22 5.79
C THR A 35 -15.38 2.35 6.01
N GLU A 36 -15.23 1.20 6.67
CA GLU A 36 -16.27 0.18 6.86
C GLU A 36 -16.87 -0.31 5.53
N ASP A 37 -16.09 -0.24 4.44
CA ASP A 37 -16.50 -0.70 3.12
C ASP A 37 -15.56 -1.81 2.62
N PRO A 38 -16.02 -3.07 2.58
CA PRO A 38 -15.21 -4.21 2.15
C PRO A 38 -14.89 -4.20 0.65
N LYS A 39 -15.56 -3.37 -0.16
CA LYS A 39 -15.34 -3.27 -1.60
C LYS A 39 -14.57 -2.01 -1.99
N VAL A 40 -14.10 -1.24 -1.01
CA VAL A 40 -13.39 0.01 -1.29
C VAL A 40 -12.10 -0.29 -2.03
N THR A 41 -11.97 0.26 -3.23
CA THR A 41 -10.67 0.25 -3.92
C THR A 41 -9.78 1.34 -3.31
N LEU A 42 -8.45 1.21 -3.38
CA LEU A 42 -7.58 2.22 -2.79
C LEU A 42 -7.78 3.63 -3.39
N GLY A 43 -8.08 3.70 -4.69
CA GLY A 43 -8.45 4.95 -5.36
C GLY A 43 -9.73 5.59 -4.80
N GLN A 44 -10.71 4.77 -4.38
CA GLN A 44 -11.91 5.24 -3.70
C GLN A 44 -11.66 5.53 -2.21
N ALA A 45 -10.77 4.77 -1.57
CA ALA A 45 -10.49 4.85 -0.15
C ALA A 45 -10.01 6.25 0.25
N LEU A 46 -9.12 6.86 -0.52
CA LEU A 46 -8.62 8.22 -0.23
C LEU A 46 -9.72 9.29 -0.20
N LYS A 47 -10.85 9.07 -0.88
CA LYS A 47 -12.02 9.95 -0.79
C LYS A 47 -12.86 9.60 0.44
N LYS A 48 -13.11 8.32 0.69
CA LYS A 48 -13.90 7.86 1.85
C LYS A 48 -13.23 8.13 3.19
N LEU A 49 -11.90 8.14 3.24
CA LEU A 49 -11.14 8.54 4.44
C LEU A 49 -11.47 9.99 4.84
N GLU A 50 -11.60 10.90 3.87
CA GLU A 50 -12.00 12.30 4.14
C GLU A 50 -13.43 12.38 4.69
N GLU A 51 -14.35 11.54 4.20
CA GLU A 51 -15.73 11.44 4.71
C GLU A 51 -15.78 10.96 6.17
N LYS A 52 -14.78 10.16 6.60
CA LYS A 52 -14.57 9.74 7.99
C LYS A 52 -13.79 10.76 8.84
N GLY A 53 -13.57 11.98 8.33
CA GLY A 53 -12.86 13.05 9.05
C GLY A 53 -11.33 12.98 8.96
N ILE A 54 -10.77 12.03 8.22
CA ILE A 54 -9.32 11.90 8.02
C ILE A 54 -8.89 12.84 6.89
N ILE A 55 -8.44 14.03 7.28
CA ILE A 55 -7.95 15.02 6.33
C ILE A 55 -6.47 14.76 6.00
N ILE A 56 -6.23 14.43 4.73
CA ILE A 56 -4.90 14.26 4.14
C ILE A 56 -4.64 15.44 3.20
N ASN A 57 -3.43 15.99 3.23
CA ASN A 57 -3.07 17.06 2.30
C ASN A 57 -3.22 16.58 0.84
N LYS A 58 -3.79 17.42 -0.03
CA LYS A 58 -4.07 17.10 -1.44
C LYS A 58 -2.83 16.59 -2.21
N ALA A 59 -1.67 17.20 -1.99
CA ALA A 59 -0.43 16.79 -2.67
C ALA A 59 0.03 15.41 -2.20
N LEU A 60 -0.05 15.14 -0.89
CA LEU A 60 0.28 13.84 -0.32
C LEU A 60 -0.67 12.75 -0.83
N LYS A 61 -1.97 13.03 -0.86
CA LYS A 61 -3.00 12.16 -1.44
C LYS A 61 -2.71 11.84 -2.91
N SER A 62 -2.34 12.83 -3.72
CA SER A 62 -1.94 12.62 -5.12
C SER A 62 -0.68 11.75 -5.22
N GLY A 63 0.31 11.97 -4.36
CA GLY A 63 1.53 11.16 -4.32
C GLY A 63 1.24 9.69 -4.05
N PHE A 64 0.41 9.39 -3.05
CA PHE A 64 -0.01 8.02 -2.76
C PHE A 64 -0.85 7.40 -3.88
N SER A 65 -1.74 8.19 -4.51
CA SER A 65 -2.51 7.70 -5.66
C SER A 65 -1.60 7.29 -6.82
N ASN A 66 -0.57 8.08 -7.11
CA ASN A 66 0.40 7.78 -8.17
C ASN A 66 1.27 6.56 -7.81
N LEU A 67 1.73 6.48 -6.55
CA LEU A 67 2.48 5.32 -6.05
C LEU A 67 1.67 4.04 -6.16
N TYR A 68 0.37 4.10 -5.87
CA TYR A 68 -0.52 2.96 -6.03
C TYR A 68 -0.74 2.60 -7.51
N GLY A 69 -0.92 3.60 -8.39
CA GLY A 69 -1.01 3.40 -9.82
C GLY A 69 0.19 2.62 -10.36
N TYR A 70 1.41 2.97 -9.93
CA TYR A 70 2.64 2.24 -10.23
C TYR A 70 2.58 0.75 -9.85
N THR A 71 1.89 0.41 -8.75
CA THR A 71 1.74 -0.99 -8.32
C THR A 71 0.57 -1.74 -8.98
N SER A 72 -0.37 -1.04 -9.64
CA SER A 72 -1.68 -1.58 -10.04
C SER A 72 -2.01 -1.55 -11.54
N GLU A 73 -1.50 -0.60 -12.34
CA GLU A 73 -1.89 -0.44 -13.75
C GLU A 73 -1.04 -1.25 -14.74
N GLY A 74 -1.70 -1.93 -15.69
CA GLY A 74 -1.27 -2.26 -17.06
C GLY A 74 -0.08 -3.22 -17.26
N ASP A 75 1.02 -2.96 -16.56
CA ASP A 75 2.29 -3.70 -16.50
C ASP A 75 2.91 -3.62 -15.09
N GLY A 76 2.19 -3.05 -14.12
CA GLY A 76 2.62 -2.91 -12.74
C GLY A 76 2.84 -4.25 -12.04
N ILE A 77 3.58 -4.19 -10.94
CA ILE A 77 4.08 -5.31 -10.13
C ILE A 77 3.05 -6.43 -9.88
N ARG A 78 1.75 -6.08 -9.77
CA ARG A 78 0.63 -7.00 -9.54
C ARG A 78 0.17 -7.80 -10.77
N HIS A 79 0.36 -7.32 -12.01
CA HIS A 79 -0.27 -7.89 -13.21
C HIS A 79 0.68 -8.19 -14.37
N GLY A 80 1.91 -7.67 -14.36
CA GLY A 80 2.91 -7.99 -15.39
C GLY A 80 3.45 -9.42 -15.25
N LEU A 81 3.03 -10.31 -16.18
CA LEU A 81 3.70 -11.57 -16.58
C LEU A 81 5.04 -11.27 -17.29
N MET A 82 5.84 -10.33 -16.77
CA MET A 82 7.17 -10.10 -17.30
C MET A 82 8.11 -11.15 -16.71
N GLU A 83 8.68 -11.96 -17.59
CA GLU A 83 9.50 -13.15 -17.32
C GLU A 83 10.72 -12.90 -16.41
N GLU A 84 11.09 -11.64 -16.20
CA GLU A 84 11.97 -11.20 -15.12
C GLU A 84 11.37 -9.93 -14.48
N SER A 85 11.01 -9.97 -13.19
CA SER A 85 10.73 -8.72 -12.48
C SER A 85 12.04 -7.97 -12.30
N ASN A 86 12.20 -6.81 -12.93
CA ASN A 86 13.23 -5.81 -12.60
C ASN A 86 13.04 -5.19 -11.20
N LEU A 87 12.36 -5.90 -10.29
CA LEU A 87 12.08 -5.47 -8.93
C LEU A 87 13.15 -6.01 -8.03
N ASN A 88 13.90 -5.08 -7.46
CA ASN A 88 15.02 -5.40 -6.62
C ASN A 88 14.67 -5.17 -5.14
N GLN A 89 15.66 -5.43 -4.30
CA GLN A 89 15.55 -5.24 -2.87
C GLN A 89 15.18 -3.79 -2.51
N GLU A 90 15.70 -2.80 -3.24
CA GLU A 90 15.42 -1.39 -3.02
C GLU A 90 13.95 -1.04 -3.25
N ASP A 91 13.31 -1.60 -4.29
CA ASP A 91 11.90 -1.37 -4.59
C ASP A 91 11.02 -1.97 -3.50
N ALA A 92 11.31 -3.22 -3.12
CA ALA A 92 10.57 -3.90 -2.06
C ALA A 92 10.73 -3.23 -0.71
N ARG A 93 11.95 -2.78 -0.38
CA ARG A 93 12.23 -2.02 0.85
C ARG A 93 11.49 -0.69 0.85
N TYR A 94 11.55 0.05 -0.25
CA TYR A 94 10.88 1.35 -0.37
C TYR A 94 9.38 1.20 -0.17
N MET A 95 8.76 0.22 -0.83
CA MET A 95 7.33 -0.04 -0.69
C MET A 95 6.95 -0.52 0.71
N LEU A 96 7.70 -1.47 1.28
CA LEU A 96 7.45 -1.97 2.63
C LEU A 96 7.47 -0.85 3.66
N VAL A 97 8.50 0.01 3.62
CA VAL A 97 8.64 1.13 4.55
C VAL A 97 7.57 2.20 4.31
N THR A 98 7.31 2.55 3.05
CA THR A 98 6.33 3.58 2.70
C THR A 98 4.91 3.16 3.07
N CYS A 99 4.51 1.92 2.77
CA CYS A 99 3.22 1.35 3.18
C CYS A 99 3.10 1.29 4.70
N SER A 100 4.16 0.85 5.41
CA SER A 100 4.17 0.85 6.88
C SER A 100 3.97 2.25 7.46
N ALA A 101 4.71 3.24 6.97
CA ALA A 101 4.58 4.62 7.41
C ALA A 101 3.18 5.19 7.13
N PHE A 102 2.61 4.87 5.96
CA PHE A 102 1.28 5.32 5.60
C PHE A 102 0.18 4.68 6.44
N ILE A 103 0.25 3.38 6.72
CA ILE A 103 -0.69 2.69 7.62
C ILE A 103 -0.67 3.34 9.01
N ASN A 104 0.53 3.56 9.57
CA ASN A 104 0.67 4.22 10.88
C ASN A 104 0.10 5.65 10.85
N TYR A 105 0.34 6.39 9.77
CA TYR A 105 -0.23 7.73 9.58
C TYR A 105 -1.77 7.71 9.56
N LEU A 106 -2.38 6.76 8.85
CA LEU A 106 -3.83 6.61 8.79
C LEU A 106 -4.44 6.22 10.13
N ILE A 107 -3.82 5.28 10.85
CA ILE A 107 -4.25 4.86 12.19
C ILE A 107 -4.23 6.05 13.15
N GLU A 108 -3.12 6.80 13.19
CA GLU A 108 -2.99 7.95 14.07
C GLU A 108 -4.00 9.07 13.74
N LYS A 109 -4.29 9.27 12.45
CA LYS A 109 -5.34 10.19 12.01
C LYS A 109 -6.72 9.71 12.44
N TYR A 110 -7.02 8.43 12.27
CA TYR A 110 -8.30 7.82 12.64
C TYR A 110 -8.55 7.89 14.15
N ASN A 111 -7.54 7.59 14.97
CA ASN A 111 -7.65 7.68 16.43
C ASN A 111 -7.97 9.10 16.92
N LYS A 112 -7.61 10.13 16.17
CA LYS A 112 -7.92 11.55 16.46
C LYS A 112 -9.30 11.99 15.98
N THR A 113 -9.99 11.16 15.20
CA THR A 113 -11.36 11.42 14.72
C THR A 113 -12.44 10.77 15.58
N GLN A 114 -12.05 9.93 16.53
CA GLN A 114 -12.89 9.35 17.57
C GLN A 114 -12.96 10.30 18.78
#